data_AF-A0A4Y2MS86-F1
#
_entry.id   AF-A0A4Y2MS86-F1
#
_cell.length_a   1.000
_cell.length_b   1.000
_cell.length_c   1.000
_cell.angle_alpha   90.00
_cell.angle_beta   90.00
_cell.angle_gamma   90.00
#
_symmetry.space_group_name_H-M   'P 1'
#
loop_
_entity.id
_entity.type
_entity.pdbx_description
1 polymer ?
#
loop_
_entity_poly.entity_id
_entity_poly.type
_entity_poly.pdbx_seq_one_letter_code
_entity_poly.pdbx_strand_id
1 'polypeptide(L)'
;MDTVSRRYRKLKVVDILTGLFIDYEILSKYCPECTTEKRDLEEQSAVFSTWYKAHKPECSENYLESSNAMEVKAAEILWTRSVENCGMRYMNVLSDGDSKTYQHLLELDVYGGNMKISKEECLNHVDHVINAQQA
;
A
#
# COMPACT_ATOMS: atom_id res chain seq x y z
N MET A 1 -1.67 -8.18 -14.90
CA MET A 1 -1.19 -7.92 -13.53
C MET A 1 -0.44 -9.13 -13.03
N ASP A 2 0.88 -9.03 -12.90
CA ASP A 2 1.77 -10.13 -12.54
C ASP A 2 1.55 -10.65 -11.11
N THR A 3 1.86 -11.92 -10.87
CA THR A 3 1.76 -12.58 -9.56
C THR A 3 2.59 -11.91 -8.47
N VAL A 4 3.61 -11.13 -8.85
CA VAL A 4 4.43 -10.29 -7.96
C VAL A 4 3.66 -9.08 -7.44
N SER A 5 2.79 -8.46 -8.27
CA SER A 5 1.97 -7.29 -7.90
C SER A 5 0.97 -7.59 -6.78
N ARG A 6 0.58 -8.86 -6.60
CA ARG A 6 -0.34 -9.28 -5.53
C ARG A 6 0.33 -9.42 -4.16
N ARG A 7 1.67 -9.42 -4.10
CA ARG A 7 2.40 -9.74 -2.86
C ARG A 7 2.80 -8.49 -2.06
N TYR A 8 3.00 -7.37 -2.73
CA TYR A 8 3.40 -6.10 -2.12
C TYR A 8 2.48 -4.98 -2.59
N ARG A 9 2.16 -4.06 -1.67
CA ARG A 9 1.53 -2.78 -1.98
C ARG A 9 2.41 -1.67 -1.46
N LYS A 10 2.60 -0.65 -2.30
CA LYS A 10 3.32 0.56 -1.94
C LYS A 10 2.44 1.74 -2.22
N LEU A 11 2.09 2.49 -1.18
CA LEU A 11 1.45 3.79 -1.30
C LEU A 11 2.49 4.88 -1.09
N LYS A 12 2.28 6.00 -1.76
CA LYS A 12 3.21 7.13 -1.78
C LYS A 12 2.42 8.41 -1.61
N VAL A 13 3.01 9.35 -0.90
CA VAL A 13 2.52 10.71 -0.77
C VAL A 13 3.52 11.61 -1.46
N VAL A 14 3.02 12.43 -2.37
CA VAL A 14 3.83 13.34 -3.19
C VAL A 14 3.20 14.72 -3.13
N ASP A 15 4.05 15.74 -2.96
CA ASP A 15 3.63 17.12 -3.18
C ASP A 15 3.45 17.35 -4.69
N ILE A 16 2.23 17.66 -5.11
CA ILE A 16 1.89 17.84 -6.52
C ILE A 16 2.61 19.05 -7.12
N LEU A 17 2.92 20.09 -6.32
CA LEU A 17 3.54 21.31 -6.83
C LEU A 17 5.04 21.14 -7.06
N THR A 18 5.73 20.41 -6.18
CA THR A 18 7.19 20.25 -6.23
C THR A 18 7.64 18.90 -6.78
N GLY A 19 6.75 17.90 -6.82
CA GLY A 19 7.07 16.52 -7.13
C GLY A 19 7.86 15.81 -6.02
N LEU A 20 8.03 16.45 -4.85
CA LEU A 20 8.78 15.87 -3.75
C LEU A 20 8.02 14.74 -3.07
N PHE A 21 8.76 13.70 -2.73
CA PHE A 21 8.25 12.54 -2.02
C PHE A 21 8.18 12.84 -0.52
N ILE A 22 6.97 12.87 0.02
CA ILE A 22 6.71 13.26 1.41
C ILE A 22 6.76 12.04 2.33
N ASP A 23 6.05 10.97 1.94
CA ASP A 23 5.83 9.83 2.82
C ASP A 23 5.46 8.57 2.00
N TYR A 24 5.57 7.39 2.61
CA TYR A 24 5.16 6.13 2.00
C TYR A 24 4.89 5.02 3.00
N GLU A 25 4.11 4.05 2.56
CA GLU A 25 3.82 2.84 3.31
C GLU A 25 3.98 1.62 2.41
N ILE A 26 4.61 0.56 2.94
CA ILE A 26 4.80 -0.70 2.23
C ILE A 26 4.20 -1.82 3.05
N LEU A 27 3.13 -2.40 2.52
CA LEU A 27 2.58 -3.64 3.06
C LEU A 27 2.97 -4.80 2.16
N SER A 28 3.15 -5.96 2.77
CA SER A 28 3.53 -7.19 2.09
C SER A 28 2.93 -8.42 2.75
N LYS A 29 2.55 -9.38 1.90
CA LYS A 29 2.18 -10.75 2.26
C LYS A 29 3.30 -11.77 2.01
N TYR A 30 4.49 -11.29 1.72
CA TYR A 30 5.59 -12.12 1.26
C TYR A 30 6.90 -11.67 1.87
N CYS A 31 7.66 -12.67 2.32
CA CYS A 31 9.05 -12.52 2.69
C CYS A 31 9.88 -13.57 1.92
N PRO A 32 10.90 -13.15 1.14
CA PRO A 32 11.76 -14.06 0.40
C PRO A 32 12.48 -15.08 1.30
N GLU A 33 12.96 -14.62 2.46
CA GLU A 33 13.64 -15.45 3.46
C GLU A 33 12.71 -16.50 4.04
N CYS A 34 11.51 -16.10 4.51
CA CYS A 34 10.50 -17.06 4.97
C CYS A 34 10.15 -18.11 3.91
N THR A 35 10.10 -17.71 2.64
CA THR A 35 9.78 -18.64 1.55
C THR A 35 10.89 -19.65 1.29
N THR A 36 12.14 -19.19 1.38
CA THR A 36 13.33 -20.02 1.21
C THR A 36 13.45 -21.01 2.37
N GLU A 37 13.34 -20.52 3.59
CA GLU A 37 13.51 -21.35 4.79
C GLU A 37 12.37 -22.35 4.99
N LYS A 38 11.13 -22.02 4.60
CA LYS A 38 10.03 -23.00 4.58
C LYS A 38 10.30 -24.18 3.65
N ARG A 39 10.97 -23.91 2.52
CA ARG A 39 11.35 -24.95 1.55
C ARG A 39 12.51 -25.81 2.08
N ASP A 40 13.46 -25.19 2.77
CA ASP A 40 14.73 -25.82 3.12
C ASP A 40 14.69 -26.53 4.49
N LEU A 41 13.90 -26.04 5.46
CA LEU A 41 13.83 -26.55 6.85
C LEU A 41 12.59 -27.39 7.18
N GLU A 42 11.68 -27.63 6.23
CA GLU A 42 10.32 -28.16 6.45
C GLU A 42 9.49 -27.29 7.42
N GLU A 43 8.38 -26.68 6.94
CA GLU A 43 7.59 -25.69 7.69
C GLU A 43 7.10 -26.14 9.08
N GLN A 44 6.95 -27.45 9.31
CA GLN A 44 6.47 -28.02 10.59
C GLN A 44 7.61 -28.40 11.54
N SER A 45 8.87 -28.19 11.17
CA SER A 45 10.00 -28.57 12.01
C SER A 45 10.20 -27.61 13.18
N ALA A 46 10.73 -28.14 14.29
CA ALA A 46 11.12 -27.32 15.44
C ALA A 46 12.24 -26.32 15.08
N VAL A 47 13.04 -26.64 14.04
CA VAL A 47 14.12 -25.79 13.53
C VAL A 47 13.53 -24.56 12.85
N PHE A 48 12.55 -24.75 11.95
CA PHE A 48 11.85 -23.63 11.30
C PHE A 48 11.15 -22.73 12.33
N SER A 49 10.49 -23.31 13.34
CA SER A 49 9.82 -22.53 14.39
C SER A 49 10.80 -21.64 15.18
N THR A 50 11.99 -22.17 15.49
CA THR A 50 13.04 -21.42 16.20
C THR A 50 13.60 -20.29 15.34
N TRP A 51 13.88 -20.59 14.08
CA TRP A 51 14.33 -19.61 13.10
C TRP A 51 13.28 -18.49 12.89
N TYR A 52 12.01 -18.85 12.68
CA TYR A 52 10.94 -17.88 12.40
C TYR A 52 10.74 -16.90 13.56
N LYS A 53 10.85 -17.37 14.81
CA LYS A 53 10.80 -16.48 15.99
C LYS A 53 11.94 -15.46 16.00
N ALA A 54 13.15 -15.88 15.62
CA ALA A 54 14.30 -14.98 15.52
C ALA A 54 14.18 -14.01 14.34
N HIS A 55 13.64 -14.45 13.20
CA HIS A 55 13.45 -13.65 11.99
C HIS A 55 12.25 -12.69 12.07
N LYS A 56 11.26 -12.96 12.95
CA LYS A 56 10.00 -12.17 13.02
C LYS A 56 10.18 -10.64 13.04
N PRO A 57 11.17 -10.05 13.73
CA PRO A 57 11.40 -8.60 13.74
C PRO A 57 11.83 -8.01 12.39
N GLU A 58 12.46 -8.81 11.52
CA GLU A 58 12.98 -8.41 10.21
C GLU A 58 12.09 -8.90 9.06
N CYS A 59 11.05 -9.67 9.39
CA CYS A 59 10.16 -10.28 8.44
C CYS A 59 9.44 -9.24 7.59
N SER A 60 9.62 -9.32 6.28
CA SER A 60 8.95 -8.41 5.35
C SER A 60 7.45 -8.70 5.23
N GLU A 61 6.96 -9.87 5.66
CA GLU A 61 5.54 -10.20 5.66
C GLU A 61 4.84 -9.54 6.85
N ASN A 62 4.37 -8.32 6.63
CA ASN A 62 3.77 -7.45 7.65
C ASN A 62 2.24 -7.34 7.54
N TYR A 63 1.61 -8.07 6.60
CA TYR A 63 0.16 -8.06 6.41
C TYR A 63 -0.38 -9.43 5.99
N LEU A 64 -1.53 -9.82 6.55
CA LEU A 64 -2.10 -11.17 6.37
C LEU A 64 -3.35 -11.21 5.48
N GLU A 65 -4.10 -10.11 5.38
CA GLU A 65 -5.40 -10.10 4.70
C GLU A 65 -5.27 -10.02 3.17
N SER A 66 -6.33 -9.65 2.45
CA SER A 66 -6.32 -9.62 0.98
C SER A 66 -5.41 -8.52 0.42
N SER A 67 -4.91 -8.70 -0.81
CA SER A 67 -4.10 -7.69 -1.51
C SER A 67 -4.83 -6.36 -1.74
N ASN A 68 -6.16 -6.39 -1.83
CA ASN A 68 -6.98 -5.18 -1.94
C ASN A 68 -7.08 -4.46 -0.59
N ALA A 69 -7.19 -5.22 0.51
CA ALA A 69 -7.25 -4.65 1.86
C ALA A 69 -5.92 -3.99 2.27
N MET A 70 -4.79 -4.42 1.70
CA MET A 70 -3.49 -3.76 1.88
C MET A 70 -3.50 -2.29 1.44
N GLU A 71 -4.18 -1.93 0.35
CA GLU A 71 -4.21 -0.54 -0.10
C GLU A 71 -5.00 0.33 0.88
N VAL A 72 -6.14 -0.19 1.35
CA VAL A 72 -6.98 0.45 2.37
C VAL A 72 -6.18 0.65 3.67
N LYS A 73 -5.51 -0.41 4.15
CA LYS A 73 -4.75 -0.35 5.40
C LYS A 73 -3.53 0.58 5.29
N ALA A 74 -2.82 0.53 4.17
CA ALA A 74 -1.68 1.42 3.94
C ALA A 74 -2.12 2.90 3.91
N ALA A 75 -3.28 3.20 3.31
CA ALA A 75 -3.84 4.55 3.30
C ALA A 75 -4.25 5.02 4.71
N GLU A 76 -4.89 4.16 5.50
CA GLU A 76 -5.21 4.45 6.90
C GLU A 76 -3.95 4.80 7.71
N ILE A 77 -2.88 4.01 7.58
CA ILE A 77 -1.60 4.26 8.25
C ILE A 77 -1.05 5.63 7.83
N LEU A 78 -1.01 5.91 6.53
CA LEU A 78 -0.49 7.18 6.00
C LEU A 78 -1.28 8.39 6.50
N TRP A 79 -2.62 8.33 6.42
CA TRP A 79 -3.47 9.45 6.83
C TRP A 79 -3.40 9.67 8.35
N THR A 80 -3.40 8.61 9.14
CA THR A 80 -3.24 8.71 10.60
C THR A 80 -1.88 9.31 10.97
N ARG A 81 -0.80 8.79 10.37
CA ARG A 81 0.57 9.27 10.57
C ARG A 81 0.76 10.73 10.17
N SER A 82 0.03 11.21 9.16
CA SER A 82 0.09 12.61 8.72
C SER A 82 -0.26 13.60 9.84
N VAL A 83 -1.22 13.23 10.70
CA VAL A 83 -1.64 14.03 11.85
C VAL A 83 -0.70 13.81 13.03
N GLU A 84 -0.45 12.55 13.37
CA GLU A 84 0.28 12.17 14.59
C GLU A 84 1.75 12.60 14.56
N ASN A 85 2.41 12.46 13.40
CA ASN A 85 3.86 12.59 13.30
C ASN A 85 4.29 13.81 12.48
N CYS A 86 3.47 14.21 11.52
CA CYS A 86 3.88 15.19 10.51
C CYS A 86 3.21 16.55 10.65
N GLY A 87 2.10 16.65 11.38
CA GLY A 87 1.33 17.89 11.51
C GLY A 87 0.83 18.44 10.17
N MET A 88 0.59 17.57 9.18
CA MET A 88 0.15 17.94 7.84
C MET A 88 -1.13 17.20 7.44
N ARG A 89 -1.73 17.61 6.32
CA ARG A 89 -2.95 16.97 5.80
C ARG A 89 -2.78 16.65 4.32
N TYR A 90 -3.11 15.42 3.97
CA TYR A 90 -3.20 15.00 2.58
C TYR A 90 -4.58 15.34 2.02
N MET A 91 -4.59 15.97 0.85
CA MET A 91 -5.81 16.55 0.28
C MET A 91 -6.55 15.58 -0.64
N ASN A 92 -5.81 14.85 -1.46
CA ASN A 92 -6.35 14.12 -2.61
C ASN A 92 -5.87 12.66 -2.58
N VAL A 93 -6.75 11.75 -2.95
CA VAL A 93 -6.45 10.35 -3.21
C VAL A 93 -6.46 10.15 -4.73
N LEU A 94 -5.32 9.79 -5.31
CA LEU A 94 -5.21 9.42 -6.71
C LEU A 94 -5.27 7.89 -6.84
N SER A 95 -6.26 7.36 -7.54
CA SER A 95 -6.48 5.91 -7.67
C SER A 95 -7.03 5.51 -9.05
N ASP A 96 -6.93 4.22 -9.40
CA ASP A 96 -7.41 3.66 -10.68
C ASP A 96 -8.80 3.04 -10.52
N GLY A 97 -9.86 3.87 -10.57
CA GLY A 97 -11.27 3.44 -10.59
C GLY A 97 -11.83 2.87 -9.27
N ASP A 98 -11.08 2.06 -8.53
CA ASP A 98 -11.52 1.50 -7.24
C ASP A 98 -11.68 2.63 -6.21
N SER A 99 -12.82 2.61 -5.51
CA SER A 99 -13.19 3.66 -4.56
C SER A 99 -13.13 3.21 -3.11
N LYS A 100 -12.68 1.98 -2.82
CA LYS A 100 -12.75 1.43 -1.45
C LYS A 100 -11.83 2.18 -0.50
N THR A 101 -10.62 2.46 -0.94
CA THR A 101 -9.65 3.24 -0.16
C THR A 101 -10.18 4.63 0.14
N TYR A 102 -10.77 5.31 -0.85
CA TYR A 102 -11.36 6.63 -0.66
C TYR A 102 -12.56 6.59 0.31
N GLN A 103 -13.47 5.62 0.16
CA GLN A 103 -14.60 5.44 1.07
C GLN A 103 -14.14 5.19 2.51
N HIS A 104 -13.17 4.29 2.69
CA HIS A 104 -12.58 4.02 4.00
C HIS A 104 -11.99 5.28 4.64
N LEU A 105 -11.27 6.09 3.87
CA LEU A 105 -10.69 7.34 4.37
C LEU A 105 -11.74 8.38 4.77
N LEU A 106 -12.89 8.43 4.07
CA LEU A 106 -14.01 9.29 4.45
C LEU A 106 -14.66 8.81 5.76
N GLU A 107 -14.81 7.51 5.94
CA GLU A 107 -15.36 6.92 7.16
C GLU A 107 -14.41 7.06 8.36
N LEU A 108 -13.11 6.96 8.10
CA LEU A 108 -12.06 7.13 9.10
C LEU A 108 -11.99 8.57 9.64
N ASP A 109 -12.36 9.55 8.81
CA ASP A 109 -12.50 10.98 9.16
C ASP A 109 -11.34 11.56 9.99
N VAL A 110 -10.09 11.20 9.63
CA VAL A 110 -8.88 11.56 10.40
C VAL A 110 -8.73 13.08 10.61
N TYR A 111 -9.25 13.88 9.68
CA TYR A 111 -9.15 15.35 9.74
C TYR A 111 -10.40 16.03 10.30
N GLY A 112 -11.48 15.29 10.56
CA GLY A 112 -12.78 15.80 10.98
C GLY A 112 -13.50 16.62 9.90
N GLY A 113 -14.71 17.08 10.23
CA GLY A 113 -15.60 17.81 9.31
C GLY A 113 -15.12 19.16 8.75
N ASN A 114 -13.93 19.63 9.14
CA ASN A 114 -13.35 20.87 8.62
C ASN A 114 -12.56 20.68 7.32
N MET A 115 -12.34 19.44 6.88
CA MET A 115 -11.51 19.13 5.72
C MET A 115 -12.09 17.97 4.91
N LYS A 116 -12.31 18.21 3.62
CA LYS A 116 -12.85 17.19 2.70
C LYS A 116 -11.74 16.60 1.85
N ILE A 117 -11.51 15.30 2.00
CA ILE A 117 -10.63 14.53 1.11
C ILE A 117 -11.30 14.46 -0.27
N SER A 118 -10.54 14.69 -1.34
CA SER A 118 -11.02 14.52 -2.72
C SER A 118 -10.46 13.25 -3.35
N LYS A 119 -11.16 12.72 -4.36
CA LYS A 119 -10.69 11.59 -5.17
C LYS A 119 -10.38 12.09 -6.57
N GLU A 120 -9.21 11.75 -7.07
CA GLU A 120 -8.75 11.96 -8.43
C GLU A 120 -8.57 10.61 -9.13
N GLU A 121 -8.86 10.57 -10.43
CA GLU A 121 -8.75 9.35 -11.23
C GLU A 121 -7.45 9.35 -12.05
N CYS A 122 -6.82 8.19 -12.12
CA CYS A 122 -5.70 7.97 -13.02
C CYS A 122 -6.19 8.00 -14.49
N LEU A 123 -5.67 8.94 -15.30
CA LEU A 123 -6.03 9.05 -16.72
C LEU A 123 -5.58 7.86 -17.60
N ASN A 124 -4.75 6.96 -17.07
CA ASN A 124 -4.01 5.96 -17.84
C ASN A 124 -4.49 4.51 -17.63
N HIS A 125 -5.77 4.25 -17.39
CA HIS A 125 -6.32 2.92 -17.67
C HIS A 125 -6.45 2.74 -19.20
N VAL A 126 -5.32 2.82 -19.92
CA VAL A 126 -5.25 2.62 -21.36
C VAL A 126 -5.34 1.12 -21.60
N ASP A 127 -6.55 0.60 -21.57
CA ASP A 127 -6.92 -0.56 -22.39
C ASP A 127 -6.79 -0.12 -23.85
N HIS A 128 -5.64 -0.45 -24.45
CA HIS A 128 -5.38 -0.51 -25.89
C HIS A 128 -5.55 0.76 -26.76
N VAL A 129 -4.38 1.17 -27.31
CA VAL A 129 -4.16 1.90 -28.58
C VAL A 129 -4.52 3.39 -28.60
N ILE A 130 -3.54 4.22 -28.25
CA ILE A 130 -3.40 5.54 -28.89
C ILE A 130 -2.88 5.27 -30.31
N ASN A 131 -3.80 5.24 -31.28
CA ASN A 131 -3.41 5.42 -32.68
C ASN A 131 -2.83 6.83 -32.80
N ALA A 132 -1.50 6.90 -32.95
CA ALA A 132 -0.88 8.06 -33.55
C ALA A 132 -1.36 8.18 -35.01
N GLN A 133 -1.55 9.43 -35.45
CA GLN A 133 -1.95 9.91 -36.79
C GLN A 133 -3.48 10.01 -37.01
N GLN A 134 -4.05 11.12 -37.48
CA GLN A 134 -3.47 12.29 -38.16
C GLN A 134 -4.45 13.48 -38.13
N ALA A 135 -3.89 14.69 -38.09
CA ALA A 135 -4.48 15.88 -38.71
C ALA A 135 -4.29 15.82 -40.23
#